data_AF-A0A0G3H031-F1
#
_entry.id   AF-A0A0G3H031-F1
#
_cell.length_a   1.000
_cell.length_b   1.000
_cell.length_c   1.000
_cell.angle_alpha   90.00
_cell.angle_beta   90.00
_cell.angle_gamma   90.00
#
_symmetry.space_group_name_H-M   'P 1'
#
loop_
_entity.id
_entity.type
_entity.pdbx_description
1 polymer ?
#
loop_
_entity_poly.entity_id
_entity_poly.type
_entity_poly.pdbx_seq_one_letter_code
_entity_poly.pdbx_strand_id
1 'polypeptide(L)'
;MAFYRHRPTGTTASWVGFSGFLLFLLVLPTILNFVVPEGEPVKEPVRLGYKDEDWEIQLKDFDGQPIECAEAVSETFTKRWECDNFVLDTTVIESGEQPSRTLWRAIRGYSTHTPPTNGDMYRSGNVRFMDNFDEANQTGITLTGHGEQDGNAILVLISGENRDDAVDLVLSTLLKEDAELSGKKLSLNEVDPDSFQEITSDWSAA
;
A
#
# COMPACT_ATOMS: atom_id res chain seq x y z
N MET A 1 -54.73 32.58 -17.03
CA MET A 1 -53.50 32.74 -16.22
C MET A 1 -52.41 33.24 -17.15
N ALA A 2 -51.93 34.46 -16.94
CA ALA A 2 -50.92 35.07 -17.83
C ALA A 2 -49.53 34.51 -17.45
N PHE A 3 -48.87 33.84 -18.39
CA PHE A 3 -47.50 33.39 -18.22
C PHE A 3 -46.56 34.60 -18.18
N TYR A 4 -46.01 34.91 -17.01
CA TYR A 4 -45.00 35.93 -16.84
C TYR A 4 -43.70 35.45 -17.48
N ARG A 5 -43.49 35.83 -18.74
CA ARG A 5 -42.25 35.53 -19.46
C ARG A 5 -41.22 36.57 -19.04
N HIS A 6 -40.32 36.20 -18.14
CA HIS A 6 -39.18 37.05 -17.77
C HIS A 6 -38.45 37.48 -19.05
N ARG A 7 -38.56 38.77 -19.42
CA ARG A 7 -37.72 39.32 -20.49
C ARG A 7 -36.30 39.36 -19.94
N PRO A 8 -35.30 38.74 -20.61
CA PRO A 8 -33.92 38.85 -20.17
C PRO A 8 -33.56 40.33 -20.11
N THR A 9 -33.14 40.80 -18.93
CA THR A 9 -32.77 42.20 -18.66
C THR A 9 -31.41 42.59 -19.26
N GLY A 10 -30.84 41.75 -20.14
CA GLY A 10 -29.55 41.98 -20.78
C GLY A 10 -29.63 41.86 -22.30
N THR A 11 -28.80 42.65 -22.99
CA THR A 11 -28.64 42.56 -24.45
C THR A 11 -27.98 41.24 -24.85
N THR A 12 -28.19 40.78 -26.08
CA THR A 12 -27.54 39.59 -26.64
C THR A 12 -26.02 39.66 -26.55
N ALA A 13 -25.43 40.86 -26.70
CA ALA A 13 -24.00 41.09 -26.53
C ALA A 13 -23.51 40.78 -25.11
N SER A 14 -24.27 41.14 -24.08
CA SER A 14 -23.93 40.86 -22.68
C SER A 14 -23.97 39.35 -22.38
N TRP A 15 -24.93 38.64 -22.95
CA TRP A 15 -25.03 37.18 -22.81
C TRP A 15 -23.88 36.45 -23.51
N VAL A 16 -23.53 36.85 -24.73
CA VAL A 16 -22.39 36.27 -25.45
C VAL A 16 -21.07 36.54 -24.72
N GLY A 17 -20.88 37.75 -24.19
CA GLY A 17 -19.70 38.09 -23.39
C GLY A 17 -19.59 37.24 -22.11
N PHE A 18 -20.69 37.10 -21.36
CA PHE A 18 -20.72 36.28 -20.16
C PHE A 18 -20.46 34.80 -20.46
N SER A 19 -21.12 34.24 -21.47
CA SER A 19 -20.91 32.85 -21.89
C SER A 19 -19.48 32.61 -22.38
N GLY A 20 -18.89 33.54 -23.12
CA GLY A 20 -17.50 33.44 -23.57
C GLY A 20 -16.51 33.47 -22.40
N PHE A 21 -16.72 34.36 -21.43
CA PHE A 21 -15.90 34.42 -20.22
C PHE A 21 -16.02 33.15 -19.37
N LEU A 22 -17.24 32.63 -19.21
CA LEU A 22 -17.48 31.39 -18.49
C LEU A 22 -16.78 30.20 -19.18
N LEU A 23 -16.85 30.14 -20.51
CA LEU A 23 -16.21 29.09 -21.30
C LEU A 23 -14.68 29.21 -21.20
N PHE A 24 -14.14 30.43 -21.22
CA PHE A 24 -12.71 30.66 -20.97
C PHE A 24 -12.28 30.17 -19.59
N LEU A 25 -13.03 30.50 -18.53
CA LEU A 25 -12.77 30.01 -17.18
C LEU A 25 -12.82 28.49 -17.07
N LEU A 26 -13.71 27.84 -17.81
CA LEU A 26 -13.83 26.38 -17.82
C LEU A 26 -12.72 25.68 -18.61
N VAL A 27 -12.18 26.32 -19.64
CA VAL A 27 -11.09 25.77 -20.47
C VAL A 27 -9.72 26.08 -19.86
N LEU A 28 -9.61 27.10 -19.01
CA LEU A 28 -8.37 27.50 -18.36
C LEU A 28 -7.64 26.34 -17.65
N PRO A 29 -8.29 25.47 -16.85
CA PRO A 29 -7.62 24.32 -16.22
C PRO A 29 -7.04 23.34 -17.24
N THR A 30 -7.73 23.10 -18.36
CA THR A 30 -7.24 22.22 -19.43
C THR A 30 -6.00 22.78 -20.12
N ILE A 31 -5.99 24.10 -20.40
CA ILE A 31 -4.82 24.77 -20.97
C ILE A 31 -3.64 24.73 -19.99
N LEU A 32 -3.90 25.00 -18.69
CA LEU A 32 -2.87 24.94 -17.66
C LEU A 32 -2.29 23.53 -17.52
N ASN A 33 -3.13 22.50 -17.50
CA ASN A 33 -2.69 21.10 -17.46
C ASN A 33 -1.78 20.75 -18.65
N PHE A 34 -2.11 21.21 -19.86
CA PHE A 34 -1.27 20.96 -21.04
C PHE A 34 0.11 21.66 -20.99
N VAL A 35 0.24 22.76 -20.23
CA VAL A 35 1.48 23.55 -20.16
C VAL A 35 2.35 23.13 -18.97
N VAL A 36 1.77 22.60 -17.91
CA VAL A 36 2.51 22.16 -16.72
C VAL A 36 3.07 20.76 -17.00
N PRO A 37 4.41 20.59 -17.09
CA PRO A 37 4.99 19.25 -17.16
C PRO A 37 4.64 18.49 -15.88
N GLU A 38 4.20 17.24 -16.03
CA GLU A 38 4.10 16.32 -14.89
C GLU A 38 5.49 16.24 -14.26
N GLY A 39 5.62 16.70 -13.01
CA GLY A 39 6.85 16.53 -12.26
C GLY A 39 7.08 15.04 -12.02
N GLU A 40 8.30 14.56 -12.23
CA GLU A 40 8.66 13.21 -11.80
C GLU A 40 8.34 13.10 -10.30
N PRO A 41 7.64 12.03 -9.87
CA PRO A 41 7.32 11.86 -8.47
C PRO A 41 8.63 11.80 -7.68
N VAL A 42 8.70 12.57 -6.60
CA VAL A 42 9.88 12.58 -5.72
C VAL A 42 10.03 11.18 -5.14
N LYS A 43 11.13 10.51 -5.49
CA LYS A 43 11.45 9.20 -4.93
C LYS A 43 11.92 9.40 -3.49
N GLU A 44 11.25 8.76 -2.55
CA GLU A 44 11.58 8.78 -1.13
C GLU A 44 11.92 7.38 -0.64
N PRO A 45 12.75 7.23 0.42
CA PRO A 45 13.03 5.94 1.00
C PRO A 45 11.76 5.24 1.47
N VAL A 46 11.53 4.02 0.99
CA VAL A 46 10.37 3.21 1.33
C VAL A 46 10.37 2.89 2.82
N ARG A 47 9.25 3.17 3.47
CA ARG A 47 8.99 2.83 4.87
C ARG A 47 7.72 2.01 4.96
N LEU A 48 7.85 0.83 5.56
CA LEU A 48 6.77 -0.09 5.90
C LEU A 48 6.15 0.35 7.22
N GLY A 49 4.83 0.35 7.31
CA GLY A 49 4.06 0.91 8.42
C GLY A 49 3.17 2.07 7.97
N TYR A 50 2.72 2.88 8.91
CA TYR A 50 1.84 4.02 8.63
C TYR A 50 2.34 5.23 9.39
N LYS A 51 2.39 6.39 8.73
CA LYS A 51 3.06 7.61 9.22
C LYS A 51 2.51 8.15 10.54
N ASP A 52 1.23 7.90 10.81
CA ASP A 52 0.57 8.35 12.05
C ASP A 52 0.74 7.35 13.21
N GLU A 53 1.40 6.22 12.97
CA GLU A 53 1.76 5.20 13.96
C GLU A 53 3.29 5.24 14.17
N ASP A 54 3.76 5.19 15.42
CA ASP A 54 5.20 5.34 15.76
C ASP A 54 6.08 4.15 15.31
N TRP A 55 5.54 3.22 14.52
CA TRP A 55 6.24 2.02 14.05
C TRP A 55 6.42 2.02 12.52
N GLU A 56 7.60 2.45 12.08
CA GLU A 56 8.03 2.41 10.68
C GLU A 56 9.32 1.60 10.53
N ILE A 57 9.36 0.71 9.53
CA ILE A 57 10.55 -0.07 9.15
C ILE A 57 11.01 0.39 7.78
N GLN A 58 12.25 0.85 7.67
CA GLN A 58 12.81 1.24 6.37
C GLN A 58 13.15 0.01 5.53
N LEU A 59 12.61 -0.06 4.31
CA LEU A 59 12.93 -1.12 3.35
C LEU A 59 14.35 -0.91 2.81
N LYS A 60 15.17 -1.97 2.88
CA LYS A 60 16.56 -1.94 2.44
C LYS A 60 16.81 -3.07 1.46
N ASP A 61 17.59 -2.78 0.43
CA ASP A 61 18.11 -3.76 -0.51
C ASP A 61 19.03 -4.78 0.19
N PHE A 62 19.38 -5.86 -0.51
CA PHE A 62 20.31 -6.90 -0.04
C PHE A 62 21.69 -6.32 0.33
N ASP A 63 22.11 -5.24 -0.32
CA ASP A 63 23.33 -4.48 0.01
C ASP A 63 23.16 -3.51 1.20
N GLY A 64 21.98 -3.47 1.81
CA GLY A 64 21.65 -2.62 2.96
C GLY A 64 21.36 -1.15 2.62
N GLN A 65 21.24 -0.82 1.33
CA GLN A 65 20.89 0.52 0.86
C GLN A 65 19.38 0.75 0.92
N PRO A 66 18.91 1.96 1.25
CA PRO A 66 17.49 2.26 1.22
C PRO A 66 16.96 2.19 -0.21
N ILE A 67 15.78 1.57 -0.38
CA ILE A 67 15.10 1.56 -1.67
C ILE A 67 14.23 2.81 -1.77
N GLU A 68 14.33 3.49 -2.91
CA GLU A 68 13.63 4.74 -3.16
C GLU A 68 12.51 4.53 -4.18
N CYS A 69 11.27 4.79 -3.77
CA CYS A 69 10.09 4.67 -4.63
C CYS A 69 9.25 5.94 -4.54
N ALA A 70 8.37 6.13 -5.52
CA ALA A 70 7.40 7.21 -5.48
C ALA A 70 6.36 6.89 -4.40
N GLU A 71 6.16 7.80 -3.44
CA GLU A 71 4.97 7.73 -2.60
C GLU A 71 3.76 8.14 -3.45
N ALA A 72 2.85 7.20 -3.69
CA ALA A 72 1.60 7.51 -4.36
C ALA A 72 0.66 8.26 -3.41
N VAL A 73 -0.45 8.79 -3.93
CA VAL A 73 -1.49 9.37 -3.06
C VAL A 73 -2.00 8.26 -2.12
N SER A 74 -1.59 8.33 -0.86
CA SER A 74 -1.97 7.39 0.18
C SER A 74 -3.48 7.44 0.41
N GLU A 75 -4.13 6.27 0.51
CA GLU A 75 -5.49 6.21 1.03
C GLU A 75 -5.48 6.49 2.54
N THR A 76 -6.62 6.85 3.13
CA THR A 76 -6.73 7.28 4.53
C THR A 76 -6.16 6.29 5.56
N PHE A 77 -5.96 5.02 5.19
CA PHE A 77 -5.53 3.95 6.10
C PHE A 77 -4.37 3.11 5.55
N THR A 78 -3.82 3.44 4.39
CA THR A 78 -2.70 2.70 3.78
C THR A 78 -1.73 3.66 3.10
N LYS A 79 -0.45 3.37 3.27
CA LYS A 79 0.61 4.02 2.53
C LYS A 79 0.90 3.20 1.28
N ARG A 80 0.85 3.83 0.10
CA ARG A 80 1.15 3.19 -1.19
C ARG A 80 2.48 3.69 -1.74
N TRP A 81 3.34 2.76 -2.10
CA TRP A 81 4.62 2.99 -2.77
C TRP A 81 4.59 2.42 -4.17
N GLU A 82 4.83 3.27 -5.16
CA GLU A 82 4.98 2.90 -6.57
C GLU A 82 6.48 2.83 -6.90
N CYS A 83 6.98 1.61 -6.99
CA CYS A 83 8.34 1.33 -7.46
C CYS A 83 8.29 0.98 -8.96
N ASP A 84 9.44 0.98 -9.63
CA ASP A 84 9.49 0.87 -11.09
C ASP A 84 8.77 -0.40 -11.64
N ASN A 85 8.84 -1.53 -10.92
CA ASN A 85 8.28 -2.82 -11.36
C ASN A 85 7.32 -3.49 -10.35
N PHE A 86 7.05 -2.85 -9.21
CA PHE A 86 6.16 -3.39 -8.17
C PHE A 86 5.52 -2.27 -7.35
N VAL A 87 4.42 -2.59 -6.69
CA VAL A 87 3.67 -1.69 -5.82
C VAL A 87 3.58 -2.32 -4.43
N LEU A 88 3.80 -1.49 -3.41
CA LEU A 88 3.66 -1.88 -2.01
C LEU A 88 2.55 -1.06 -1.37
N ASP A 89 1.58 -1.74 -0.76
CA ASP A 89 0.65 -1.13 0.17
C ASP A 89 1.01 -1.56 1.58
N THR A 90 1.15 -0.60 2.50
CA THR A 90 1.56 -0.89 3.86
C THR A 90 0.79 -0.09 4.88
N THR A 91 0.55 -0.70 6.04
CA THR A 91 -0.18 -0.10 7.15
C THR A 91 0.14 -0.83 8.45
N VAL A 92 -0.28 -0.26 9.58
CA VAL A 92 -0.24 -0.93 10.89
C VAL A 92 -1.65 -1.38 11.24
N ILE A 93 -1.78 -2.64 11.65
CA ILE A 93 -3.05 -3.27 12.03
C ILE A 93 -2.96 -3.80 13.45
N GLU A 94 -4.10 -3.90 14.13
CA GLU A 94 -4.18 -4.60 15.41
C GLU A 94 -4.00 -6.11 15.19
N SER A 95 -3.11 -6.73 15.96
CA SER A 95 -2.84 -8.16 15.95
C SER A 95 -3.20 -8.79 17.29
N GLY A 96 -4.24 -9.63 17.27
CA GLY A 96 -4.62 -10.43 18.44
C GLY A 96 -3.82 -11.73 18.61
N GLU A 97 -4.29 -12.61 19.49
CA GLU A 97 -3.66 -13.88 19.86
C GLU A 97 -3.50 -14.89 18.70
N GLN A 98 -4.12 -14.64 17.54
CA GLN A 98 -4.08 -15.51 16.37
C GLN A 98 -3.59 -14.76 15.13
N PRO A 99 -2.27 -14.52 14.99
CA PRO A 99 -1.78 -13.61 13.95
C PRO A 99 -1.95 -14.15 12.52
N SER A 100 -2.09 -15.47 12.34
CA SER A 100 -2.48 -16.07 11.05
C SER A 100 -3.89 -15.64 10.62
N ARG A 101 -4.84 -15.59 11.57
CA ARG A 101 -6.18 -15.05 11.30
C ARG A 101 -6.16 -13.55 11.08
N THR A 102 -5.28 -12.84 11.79
CA THR A 102 -5.05 -11.41 11.56
C THR A 102 -4.62 -11.16 10.12
N LEU A 103 -3.60 -11.87 9.61
CA LEU A 103 -3.14 -11.74 8.22
C LEU A 103 -4.28 -11.96 7.23
N TRP A 104 -5.05 -13.03 7.40
CA TRP A 104 -6.13 -13.35 6.46
C TRP A 104 -7.28 -12.32 6.49
N ARG A 105 -7.65 -11.83 7.68
CA ARG A 105 -8.62 -10.74 7.83
C ARG A 105 -8.10 -9.43 7.23
N ALA A 106 -6.82 -9.15 7.42
CA ALA A 106 -6.17 -7.96 6.89
C ALA A 106 -6.16 -7.99 5.37
N ILE A 107 -5.76 -9.11 4.75
CA ILE A 107 -5.82 -9.28 3.30
C ILE A 107 -7.25 -9.08 2.78
N ARG A 108 -8.26 -9.66 3.44
CA ARG A 108 -9.67 -9.42 3.07
C ARG A 108 -10.12 -7.97 3.20
N GLY A 109 -9.56 -7.22 4.15
CA GLY A 109 -9.93 -5.83 4.42
C GLY A 109 -9.20 -4.81 3.56
N TYR A 110 -7.96 -5.11 3.18
CA TYR A 110 -7.03 -4.16 2.53
C TYR A 110 -6.66 -4.55 1.09
N SER A 111 -6.91 -5.79 0.64
CA SER A 111 -6.74 -6.13 -0.77
C SER A 111 -7.79 -5.39 -1.60
N THR A 112 -7.36 -4.78 -2.69
CA THR A 112 -8.22 -4.08 -3.66
C THR A 112 -8.87 -5.03 -4.66
N HIS A 113 -8.50 -6.32 -4.64
CA HIS A 113 -8.92 -7.34 -5.59
C HIS A 113 -9.86 -8.36 -4.93
N THR A 114 -10.18 -9.43 -5.67
CA THR A 114 -11.08 -10.49 -5.23
C THR A 114 -10.64 -11.05 -3.87
N PRO A 115 -11.57 -11.29 -2.92
CA PRO A 115 -11.23 -11.83 -1.61
C PRO A 115 -10.42 -13.11 -1.75
N PRO A 116 -9.42 -13.35 -0.87
CA PRO A 116 -8.61 -14.55 -0.94
C PRO A 116 -9.50 -15.80 -0.85
N THR A 117 -9.44 -16.63 -1.89
CA THR A 117 -10.23 -17.87 -1.99
C THR A 117 -9.40 -19.09 -1.60
N ASN A 118 -8.09 -19.00 -1.77
CA ASN A 118 -7.08 -19.99 -1.44
C ASN A 118 -5.75 -19.26 -1.18
N GLY A 119 -4.80 -19.90 -0.53
CA GLY A 119 -3.47 -19.33 -0.32
C GLY A 119 -2.72 -20.14 0.70
N ASP A 120 -1.55 -20.63 0.30
CA ASP A 120 -0.64 -21.30 1.21
C ASP A 120 -0.06 -20.25 2.16
N MET A 121 -0.21 -20.51 3.46
CA MET A 121 0.30 -19.62 4.49
C MET A 121 1.61 -20.16 5.03
N TYR A 122 2.57 -19.27 5.17
CA TYR A 122 3.91 -19.59 5.61
C TYR A 122 4.24 -18.78 6.86
N ARG A 123 5.06 -19.37 7.74
CA ARG A 123 5.53 -18.69 8.95
C ARG A 123 7.02 -18.91 9.20
N SER A 124 7.68 -17.83 9.62
CA SER A 124 9.00 -17.85 10.25
C SER A 124 9.03 -16.80 11.35
N GLY A 125 9.28 -17.21 12.60
CA GLY A 125 9.24 -16.30 13.76
C GLY A 125 7.87 -15.63 13.95
N ASN A 126 7.90 -14.29 14.01
CA ASN A 126 6.70 -13.44 14.04
C ASN A 126 6.24 -12.97 12.66
N VAL A 127 6.99 -13.31 11.61
CA VAL A 127 6.62 -13.04 10.22
C VAL A 127 5.70 -14.13 9.69
N ARG A 128 4.64 -13.71 9.01
CA ARG A 128 3.72 -14.59 8.28
C ARG A 128 3.52 -14.02 6.89
N PHE A 129 3.44 -14.88 5.89
CA PHE A 129 3.01 -14.46 4.56
C PHE A 129 2.04 -15.45 3.93
N MET A 130 1.25 -14.94 3.01
CA MET A 130 0.34 -15.73 2.19
C MET A 130 0.60 -15.32 0.75
N ASP A 131 0.96 -16.31 -0.07
CA ASP A 131 1.34 -16.07 -1.44
C ASP A 131 0.20 -16.33 -2.43
N ASN A 132 0.21 -15.59 -3.54
CA ASN A 132 -0.70 -15.72 -4.69
C ASN A 132 -2.16 -15.94 -4.27
N PHE A 133 -2.63 -15.12 -3.33
CA PHE A 133 -3.91 -15.35 -2.67
C PHE A 133 -5.13 -14.91 -3.51
N ASP A 134 -4.90 -14.19 -4.60
CA ASP A 134 -5.90 -13.69 -5.52
C ASP A 134 -5.52 -13.93 -6.99
N GLU A 135 -6.45 -13.60 -7.91
CA GLU A 135 -6.22 -13.70 -9.36
C GLU A 135 -5.20 -12.66 -9.88
N ALA A 136 -4.92 -11.62 -9.09
CA ALA A 136 -3.94 -10.59 -9.40
C ALA A 136 -2.52 -10.95 -8.91
N ASN A 137 -2.33 -12.18 -8.42
CA ASN A 137 -1.05 -12.70 -7.94
C ASN A 137 -0.46 -11.85 -6.81
N GLN A 138 -1.28 -11.41 -5.86
CA GLN A 138 -0.82 -10.61 -4.73
C GLN A 138 -0.23 -11.47 -3.60
N THR A 139 0.72 -10.87 -2.87
CA THR A 139 1.31 -11.46 -1.64
C THR A 139 1.07 -10.55 -0.46
N GLY A 140 0.63 -11.13 0.65
CA GLY A 140 0.40 -10.40 1.88
C GLY A 140 1.36 -10.89 2.94
N ILE A 141 2.06 -9.96 3.59
CA ILE A 141 3.07 -10.24 4.61
C ILE A 141 2.71 -9.46 5.86
N THR A 142 2.79 -10.10 7.02
CA THR A 142 2.70 -9.43 8.31
C THR A 142 3.89 -9.71 9.19
N LEU A 143 4.34 -8.69 9.92
CA LEU A 143 5.25 -8.82 11.05
C LEU A 143 4.47 -8.45 12.32
N THR A 144 4.31 -9.40 13.24
CA THR A 144 3.73 -9.12 14.56
C THR A 144 4.77 -8.45 15.45
N GLY A 145 4.41 -7.31 16.05
CA GLY A 145 5.29 -6.57 16.95
C GLY A 145 5.47 -7.26 18.30
N HIS A 146 6.49 -6.83 19.04
CA HIS A 146 6.76 -7.26 20.41
C HIS A 146 7.24 -6.08 21.26
N GLY A 147 7.19 -6.22 22.58
CA GLY A 147 7.60 -5.14 23.49
C GLY A 147 6.66 -3.95 23.41
N GLU A 148 7.16 -2.80 22.96
CA GLU A 148 6.34 -1.58 22.79
C GLU A 148 5.34 -1.69 21.64
N GLN A 149 5.56 -2.62 20.71
CA GLN A 149 4.68 -2.87 19.56
C GLN A 149 3.77 -4.09 19.76
N ASP A 150 3.67 -4.59 20.99
CA ASP A 150 2.80 -5.74 21.29
C ASP A 150 1.33 -5.40 21.04
N GLY A 151 0.60 -6.34 20.44
CA GLY A 151 -0.77 -6.12 19.98
C GLY A 151 -0.91 -5.45 18.61
N ASN A 152 0.18 -5.06 17.96
CA ASN A 152 0.18 -4.52 16.60
C ASN A 152 0.90 -5.44 15.60
N ALA A 153 0.61 -5.29 14.32
CA ALA A 153 1.36 -5.89 13.23
C ALA A 153 1.48 -4.91 12.06
N ILE A 154 2.64 -4.89 11.41
CA ILE A 154 2.77 -4.24 10.11
C ILE A 154 2.20 -5.18 9.05
N LEU A 155 1.33 -4.68 8.20
CA LEU A 155 0.85 -5.33 6.99
C LEU A 155 1.59 -4.75 5.79
N VAL A 156 1.99 -5.62 4.88
CA VAL A 156 2.51 -5.28 3.55
C VAL A 156 1.77 -6.12 2.53
N LEU A 157 1.17 -5.48 1.53
CA LEU A 157 0.63 -6.13 0.34
C LEU A 157 1.52 -5.78 -0.85
N ILE A 158 1.88 -6.79 -1.62
CA ILE A 158 2.84 -6.68 -2.72
C ILE A 158 2.14 -7.12 -4.01
N SER A 159 2.30 -6.33 -5.06
CA SER A 159 1.78 -6.64 -6.40
C SER A 159 2.69 -6.07 -7.48
N GLY A 160 2.60 -6.58 -8.71
CA GLY A 160 3.38 -6.10 -9.85
C GLY A 160 4.14 -7.21 -10.58
N GLU A 161 4.95 -6.81 -11.57
CA GLU A 161 5.67 -7.74 -12.45
C GLU A 161 6.86 -8.41 -11.73
N ASN A 162 7.62 -7.65 -10.94
CA ASN A 162 8.73 -8.17 -10.11
C ASN A 162 8.30 -8.40 -8.65
N ARG A 163 7.10 -8.95 -8.46
CA ARG A 163 6.57 -9.25 -7.13
C ARG A 163 7.49 -10.18 -6.34
N ASP A 164 7.97 -11.26 -6.96
CA ASP A 164 8.78 -12.30 -6.29
C ASP A 164 10.04 -11.69 -5.65
N ASP A 165 10.78 -10.87 -6.41
CA ASP A 165 11.96 -10.15 -5.91
C ASP A 165 11.59 -9.18 -4.77
N ALA A 166 10.46 -8.49 -4.88
CA ALA A 166 9.98 -7.58 -3.84
C ALA A 166 9.54 -8.34 -2.58
N VAL A 167 9.00 -9.55 -2.71
CA VAL A 167 8.63 -10.42 -1.60
C VAL A 167 9.89 -10.85 -0.85
N ASP A 168 10.93 -11.33 -1.54
CA ASP A 168 12.20 -11.74 -0.91
C ASP A 168 12.86 -10.58 -0.16
N LEU A 169 12.83 -9.39 -0.76
CA LEU A 169 13.32 -8.16 -0.16
C LEU A 169 12.54 -7.75 1.12
N VAL A 170 11.21 -7.77 1.06
CA VAL A 170 10.38 -7.44 2.23
C VAL A 170 10.54 -8.50 3.31
N LEU A 171 10.54 -9.79 2.96
CA LEU A 171 10.76 -10.88 3.91
C LEU A 171 12.11 -10.77 4.60
N SER A 172 13.18 -10.54 3.85
CA SER A 172 14.52 -10.39 4.43
C SER A 172 14.61 -9.19 5.38
N THR A 173 13.97 -8.07 5.03
CA THR A 173 13.89 -6.88 5.89
C THR A 173 13.09 -7.17 7.17
N LEU A 174 11.90 -7.76 7.06
CA LEU A 174 11.03 -8.04 8.22
C LEU A 174 11.59 -9.11 9.15
N LEU A 175 12.25 -10.14 8.61
CA LEU A 175 12.89 -11.18 9.42
C LEU A 175 14.10 -10.64 10.18
N LYS A 176 14.84 -9.71 9.58
CA LYS A 176 15.90 -8.99 10.29
C LYS A 176 15.33 -8.12 11.40
N GLU A 177 14.26 -7.39 11.13
CA GLU A 177 13.58 -6.60 12.16
C GLU A 177 13.06 -7.50 13.30
N ASP A 178 12.42 -8.64 12.99
CA ASP A 178 11.95 -9.60 13.99
C ASP A 178 13.10 -10.11 14.88
N ALA A 179 14.26 -10.34 14.28
CA ALA A 179 15.46 -10.74 15.00
C ALA A 179 15.93 -9.64 15.97
N GLU A 180 16.00 -8.40 15.50
CA GLU A 180 16.37 -7.23 16.29
C GLU A 180 15.39 -7.00 17.45
N LEU A 181 14.07 -7.05 17.18
CA LEU A 181 13.01 -6.96 18.17
C LEU A 181 13.05 -8.11 19.20
N SER A 182 13.41 -9.31 18.77
CA SER A 182 13.56 -10.48 19.62
C SER A 182 14.89 -10.51 20.41
N GLY A 183 15.76 -9.50 20.23
CA GLY A 183 17.08 -9.43 20.87
C GLY A 183 18.09 -10.46 20.35
N LYS A 184 17.81 -11.09 19.20
CA LYS A 184 18.63 -12.12 18.56
C LYS A 184 19.41 -11.48 17.41
N LYS A 185 20.74 -11.35 17.51
CA LYS A 185 21.56 -10.86 16.38
C LYS A 185 21.58 -11.92 15.27
N LEU A 186 20.80 -11.72 14.22
CA LEU A 186 20.92 -12.45 12.95
C LEU A 186 21.78 -11.64 11.97
N SER A 187 22.69 -12.31 11.26
CA SER A 187 23.49 -11.70 10.20
C SER A 187 22.72 -11.73 8.87
N LEU A 188 22.94 -10.74 8.00
CA LEU A 188 22.23 -10.55 6.71
C LEU A 188 22.25 -11.79 5.78
N ASN A 189 23.17 -12.74 6.00
CA ASN A 189 23.33 -13.94 5.17
C ASN A 189 22.65 -15.20 5.75
N GLU A 190 21.90 -15.06 6.85
CA GLU A 190 21.31 -16.17 7.61
C GLU A 190 19.78 -16.13 7.64
N VAL A 191 19.19 -15.30 6.78
CA VAL A 191 17.76 -15.26 6.55
C VAL A 191 17.48 -16.15 5.34
N ASP A 192 17.25 -17.43 5.61
CA ASP A 192 16.91 -18.41 4.59
C ASP A 192 15.39 -18.42 4.35
N PRO A 193 14.90 -17.98 3.17
CA PRO A 193 13.48 -18.09 2.83
C PRO A 193 12.99 -19.55 2.77
N ASP A 194 13.87 -20.55 2.74
CA ASP A 194 13.49 -21.96 2.88
C ASP A 194 13.19 -22.36 4.35
N SER A 195 13.41 -21.46 5.32
CA SER A 195 13.11 -21.71 6.74
C SER A 195 11.62 -21.60 7.09
N PHE A 196 10.79 -21.20 6.14
CA PHE A 196 9.36 -21.03 6.36
C PHE A 196 8.65 -22.37 6.47
N GLN A 197 7.88 -22.52 7.54
CA GLN A 197 7.00 -23.67 7.71
C GLN A 197 5.66 -23.36 7.08
N GLU A 198 5.23 -24.21 6.14
CA GLU A 198 3.88 -24.19 5.61
C GLU A 198 2.89 -24.51 6.74
N ILE A 199 1.89 -23.65 6.91
CA ILE A 199 0.85 -23.82 7.92
C ILE A 199 -0.40 -24.39 7.23
N THR A 200 -0.45 -25.71 7.14
CA THR A 200 -1.62 -26.45 6.64
C THR A 200 -2.67 -26.55 7.76
N SER A 201 -3.46 -25.50 8.00
CA SER A 201 -4.66 -25.64 8.83
C SER A 201 -5.85 -25.01 8.12
N ASP A 202 -7.04 -25.53 8.35
CA ASP A 202 -8.26 -25.13 7.64
C ASP A 202 -8.69 -23.73 8.10
N TRP A 203 -8.04 -22.69 7.55
CA TRP A 203 -8.36 -21.29 7.84
C TRP A 203 -9.64 -20.83 7.13
N SER A 204 -10.18 -21.66 6.23
CA SER A 204 -11.33 -21.35 5.36
C SER A 204 -12.67 -21.30 6.10
N ALA A 205 -12.74 -21.87 7.31
CA ALA A 205 -13.95 -21.88 8.14
C ALA A 205 -14.06 -20.63 9.04
N ALA A 206 -14.19 -19.44 8.43
CA ALA A 206 -14.73 -18.23 9.07
C ALA A 206 -15.20 -17.16 8.04
#